data_AF-A0A952B0Q6-F1
#
_entry.id   AF-A0A952B0Q6-F1
#
_cell.length_a   1.000
_cell.length_b   1.000
_cell.length_c   1.000
_cell.angle_alpha   90.00
_cell.angle_beta   90.00
_cell.angle_gamma   90.00
#
_symmetry.space_group_name_H-M   'P 1'
#
loop_
_entity.id
_entity.type
_entity.pdbx_description
1 polymer ?
#
loop_
_entity_poly.entity_id
_entity_poly.type
_entity_poly.pdbx_seq_one_letter_code
_entity_poly.pdbx_strand_id
1 'polypeptide(L)'
;MTTVIILPCFSEEKNAEEDIWTEDEPRGPGGGPGRGGRGPGRYRTREDEIDRFLKELKESDPAKAKKLVNLRKKDPEKFRDELRKSVREQWSKRIESWRNRWRAEFLEWLGKAVPKVARDLAKLKDKDPDHYAKKYELVKEKYRRIFDESKRNPELAEVLMAELELDERQVVLLKKIKAAKSEKDKKKLMSQLEEVVGNKYDLILRKKFIGYESLLKRVEELQKELNKNREEIAKWKDEKIKAQNVKERVYELTEPSRKFRWR
;
A
#
# COMPACT_ATOMS: atom_id res chain seq x y z
N MET A 1 24.47 24.68 -9.71
CA MET A 1 23.68 24.24 -10.88
C MET A 1 23.98 22.78 -11.10
N THR A 2 23.10 21.89 -10.63
CA THR A 2 23.27 20.44 -10.74
C THR A 2 22.67 20.01 -12.07
N THR A 3 23.53 19.68 -13.04
CA THR A 3 23.11 19.19 -14.36
C THR A 3 22.55 17.78 -14.23
N VAL A 4 21.24 17.66 -14.36
CA VAL A 4 20.55 16.37 -14.46
C VAL A 4 20.82 15.80 -15.86
N ILE A 5 21.72 14.84 -15.97
CA ILE A 5 21.94 14.09 -17.22
C ILE A 5 20.83 13.04 -17.31
N ILE A 6 19.76 13.37 -18.01
CA ILE A 6 18.71 12.43 -18.39
C ILE A 6 19.27 11.59 -19.55
N LEU A 7 19.49 10.29 -19.33
CA LEU A 7 19.80 9.37 -20.42
C LEU A 7 18.57 9.28 -21.34
N PRO A 8 18.70 9.39 -22.67
CA PRO A 8 17.57 9.32 -23.57
C PRO A 8 17.03 7.89 -23.62
N CYS A 9 15.96 7.63 -22.89
CA CYS A 9 15.02 6.58 -23.25
C CYS A 9 14.19 7.13 -24.41
N PHE A 10 14.53 6.74 -25.64
CA PHE A 10 13.65 6.93 -26.79
C PHE A 10 12.42 6.05 -26.62
N SER A 11 11.34 6.63 -26.09
CA SER A 11 9.98 6.24 -26.46
C SER A 11 9.45 7.35 -27.33
N GLU A 12 9.09 7.03 -28.58
CA GLU A 12 8.41 7.95 -29.48
C GLU A 12 7.17 8.54 -28.77
N GLU A 13 7.19 9.84 -28.49
CA GLU A 13 6.01 10.59 -28.08
C GLU A 13 5.06 10.63 -29.27
N LYS A 14 4.17 9.65 -29.33
CA LYS A 14 2.95 9.80 -30.12
C LYS A 14 2.11 10.86 -29.43
N ASN A 15 1.89 11.98 -30.12
CA ASN A 15 0.92 13.00 -29.78
C ASN A 15 -0.43 12.35 -29.53
N ALA A 16 -0.74 12.11 -28.26
CA ALA A 16 -2.06 11.81 -27.80
C ALA A 16 -2.62 13.13 -27.26
N GLU A 17 -3.46 13.78 -28.07
CA GLU A 17 -4.48 14.68 -27.54
C GLU A 17 -5.43 13.84 -26.69
N GLU A 18 -4.97 13.43 -25.51
CA GLU A 18 -5.73 12.65 -24.54
C GLU A 18 -6.23 13.59 -23.45
N ASP A 19 -7.52 13.85 -23.54
CA ASP A 19 -8.46 14.31 -22.52
C ASP A 19 -7.87 14.46 -21.10
N ILE A 20 -7.58 15.71 -20.72
CA ILE A 20 -7.02 16.11 -19.42
C ILE A 20 -7.94 15.76 -18.22
N TRP A 21 -9.15 15.24 -18.50
CA TRP A 21 -10.24 15.03 -17.58
C TRP A 21 -10.51 13.56 -17.21
N THR A 22 -9.79 12.59 -17.79
CA THR A 22 -10.08 11.15 -17.56
C THR A 22 -9.20 10.47 -16.51
N GLU A 23 -8.33 11.19 -15.80
CA GLU A 23 -7.50 10.60 -14.72
C GLU A 23 -8.21 10.49 -13.35
N ASP A 24 -9.51 10.77 -13.27
CA ASP A 24 -10.34 10.56 -12.06
C ASP A 24 -10.84 9.11 -11.93
N GLU A 25 -10.11 8.12 -12.45
CA GLU A 25 -10.22 6.78 -11.86
C GLU A 25 -9.70 6.89 -10.42
N PRO A 26 -10.54 6.55 -9.42
CA PRO A 26 -10.04 6.45 -8.06
C PRO A 26 -8.91 5.43 -8.12
N ARG A 27 -7.65 5.87 -7.94
CA ARG A 27 -6.56 4.99 -7.54
C ARG A 27 -7.05 4.27 -6.30
N GLY A 28 -7.67 3.11 -6.53
CA GLY A 28 -8.24 2.31 -5.47
C GLY A 28 -7.13 2.00 -4.48
N PRO A 29 -7.47 1.65 -3.23
CA PRO A 29 -6.48 1.21 -2.28
C PRO A 29 -6.00 -0.19 -2.71
N GLY A 30 -5.11 -0.25 -3.70
CA GLY A 30 -4.77 -1.49 -4.38
C GLY A 30 -3.62 -1.32 -5.38
N GLY A 31 -2.40 -1.60 -4.90
CA GLY A 31 -1.30 -2.03 -5.76
C GLY A 31 -0.41 -0.92 -6.29
N GLY A 32 0.60 -0.54 -5.51
CA GLY A 32 1.82 0.00 -6.11
C GLY A 32 2.42 -0.99 -7.12
N PRO A 33 3.24 -0.51 -8.07
CA PRO A 33 3.81 -1.33 -9.14
C PRO A 33 4.69 -2.42 -8.51
N GLY A 34 4.24 -3.67 -8.57
CA GLY A 34 4.96 -4.80 -7.99
C GLY A 34 4.10 -5.95 -7.48
N ARG A 35 2.78 -5.79 -7.30
CA ARG A 35 1.90 -6.93 -7.01
C ARG A 35 1.37 -7.58 -8.28
N GLY A 36 2.29 -8.22 -9.02
CA GLY A 36 1.91 -9.35 -9.85
C GLY A 36 1.16 -10.34 -8.94
N GLY A 37 -0.12 -10.54 -9.23
CA GLY A 37 -0.99 -11.46 -8.53
C GLY A 37 -0.45 -12.88 -8.62
N ARG A 38 0.46 -13.24 -7.71
CA ARG A 38 0.67 -14.63 -7.34
C ARG A 38 -0.53 -15.01 -6.48
N GLY A 39 -1.59 -15.49 -7.13
CA GLY A 39 -2.60 -16.28 -6.45
C GLY A 39 -1.93 -17.41 -5.64
N PRO A 40 -2.62 -18.00 -4.65
CA PRO A 40 -2.04 -18.96 -3.69
C PRO A 40 -1.67 -20.33 -4.31
N GLY A 41 -1.34 -20.39 -5.60
CA GLY A 41 -1.20 -21.61 -6.40
C GLY A 41 0.23 -22.06 -6.73
N ARG A 42 1.30 -21.37 -6.31
CA ARG A 42 2.69 -21.86 -6.50
C ARG A 42 3.60 -21.56 -5.32
N TYR A 43 3.30 -22.14 -4.17
CA TYR A 43 4.34 -22.42 -3.18
C TYR A 43 4.88 -23.83 -3.48
N ARG A 44 5.90 -23.93 -4.35
CA ARG A 44 6.94 -24.93 -4.06
C ARG A 44 7.66 -24.38 -2.85
N THR A 45 7.13 -24.67 -1.66
CA THR A 45 7.68 -24.20 -0.38
C THR A 45 9.13 -24.67 -0.34
N ARG A 46 10.08 -23.73 -0.42
CA ARG A 46 11.49 -24.11 -0.29
C ARG A 46 11.70 -24.64 1.13
N GLU A 47 12.60 -25.60 1.32
CA GLU A 47 12.79 -26.26 2.62
C GLU A 47 13.15 -25.27 3.75
N ASP A 48 13.85 -24.18 3.42
CA ASP A 48 14.18 -23.09 4.33
C ASP A 48 12.95 -22.28 4.79
N GLU A 49 11.93 -22.14 3.94
CA GLU A 49 10.66 -21.51 4.32
C GLU A 49 9.84 -22.43 5.24
N ILE A 50 9.84 -23.74 4.97
CA ILE A 50 9.19 -24.75 5.82
C ILE A 50 9.84 -24.76 7.21
N ASP A 51 11.17 -24.76 7.27
CA ASP A 51 11.89 -24.80 8.54
C ASP A 51 11.71 -23.49 9.35
N ARG A 52 11.61 -22.34 8.67
CA ARG A 52 11.28 -21.06 9.32
C ARG A 52 9.86 -21.09 9.91
N PHE A 53 8.90 -21.56 9.14
CA PHE A 53 7.52 -21.71 9.61
C PHE A 53 7.41 -22.70 10.78
N LEU A 54 8.10 -23.85 10.73
CA LEU A 54 8.09 -24.80 11.83
C LEU A 54 8.72 -24.23 13.12
N LYS A 55 9.71 -23.34 13.00
CA LYS A 55 10.27 -22.60 14.16
C LYS A 55 9.24 -21.65 14.76
N GLU A 56 8.60 -20.81 13.93
CA GLU A 56 7.53 -19.88 14.36
C GLU A 56 6.32 -20.65 14.94
N LEU A 57 5.98 -21.80 14.37
CA LEU A 57 4.92 -22.67 14.87
C LEU A 57 5.30 -23.33 16.19
N LYS A 58 6.57 -23.69 16.40
CA LYS A 58 7.03 -24.25 17.67
C LYS A 58 6.90 -23.26 18.83
N GLU A 59 7.06 -21.97 18.56
CA GLU A 59 6.88 -20.89 19.54
C GLU A 59 5.41 -20.62 19.86
N SER A 60 4.51 -20.79 18.89
CA SER A 60 3.08 -20.47 19.04
C SER A 60 2.18 -21.67 19.37
N ASP A 61 2.45 -22.84 18.79
CA ASP A 61 1.76 -24.12 19.04
C ASP A 61 2.76 -25.30 18.94
N PRO A 62 3.48 -25.61 20.04
CA PRO A 62 4.51 -26.65 20.05
C PRO A 62 3.95 -28.05 19.78
N ALA A 63 2.67 -28.30 20.08
CA ALA A 63 2.03 -29.60 19.87
C ALA A 63 1.77 -29.85 18.38
N LYS A 64 1.26 -28.86 17.64
CA LYS A 64 1.09 -28.95 16.18
C LYS A 64 2.44 -29.02 15.46
N ALA A 65 3.45 -28.27 15.91
CA ALA A 65 4.80 -28.35 15.33
C ALA A 65 5.39 -29.77 15.43
N LYS A 66 5.27 -30.42 16.59
CA LYS A 66 5.72 -31.82 16.77
C LYS A 66 4.97 -32.81 15.88
N LYS A 67 3.65 -32.63 15.72
CA LYS A 67 2.83 -33.47 14.81
C LYS A 67 3.29 -33.33 13.35
N LEU A 68 3.53 -32.12 12.89
CA LEU A 68 4.02 -31.85 11.52
C LEU A 68 5.42 -32.42 11.28
N VAL A 69 6.34 -32.32 12.25
CA VAL A 69 7.68 -32.93 12.15
C VAL A 69 7.60 -34.46 12.04
N ASN A 70 6.69 -35.10 12.77
CA ASN A 70 6.48 -36.54 12.69
C ASN A 70 5.84 -36.95 11.36
N LEU A 71 4.89 -36.17 10.85
CA LEU A 71 4.25 -36.41 9.54
C LEU A 71 5.21 -36.22 8.37
N ARG A 72 6.16 -35.28 8.47
CA ARG A 72 7.21 -35.08 7.45
C ARG A 72 8.02 -36.37 7.19
N LYS A 73 8.18 -37.23 8.21
CA LYS A 73 8.90 -38.51 8.10
C LYS A 73 8.01 -39.67 7.66
N LYS A 74 6.72 -39.66 8.02
CA LYS A 74 5.79 -40.77 7.81
C LYS A 74 5.07 -40.69 6.46
N ASP A 75 4.47 -39.54 6.15
CA ASP A 75 3.62 -39.33 4.98
C ASP A 75 3.88 -37.93 4.39
N PRO A 76 4.78 -37.79 3.39
CA PRO A 76 5.17 -36.49 2.87
C PRO A 76 4.02 -35.73 2.18
N GLU A 77 3.03 -36.43 1.62
CA GLU A 77 1.84 -35.80 1.03
C GLU A 77 0.89 -35.24 2.09
N LYS A 78 0.55 -36.03 3.12
CA LYS A 78 -0.28 -35.57 4.24
C LYS A 78 0.41 -34.45 5.03
N PHE A 79 1.73 -34.51 5.17
CA PHE A 79 2.50 -33.40 5.74
C PHE A 79 2.29 -32.09 4.97
N ARG A 80 2.31 -32.12 3.63
CA ARG A 80 2.10 -30.91 2.82
C ARG A 80 0.70 -30.35 3.01
N ASP A 81 -0.32 -31.20 3.07
CA ASP A 81 -1.70 -30.73 3.26
C ASP A 81 -1.94 -30.15 4.64
N GLU A 82 -1.45 -30.80 5.69
CA GLU A 82 -1.52 -30.25 7.05
C GLU A 82 -0.67 -28.98 7.21
N LEU A 83 0.51 -28.93 6.57
CA LEU A 83 1.33 -27.73 6.53
C LEU A 83 0.56 -26.59 5.88
N ARG A 84 -0.06 -26.79 4.72
CA ARG A 84 -0.90 -25.75 4.07
C ARG A 84 -2.03 -25.28 4.97
N LYS A 85 -2.71 -26.20 5.68
CA LYS A 85 -3.78 -25.85 6.63
C LYS A 85 -3.24 -25.00 7.79
N SER A 86 -2.13 -25.40 8.39
CA SER A 86 -1.50 -24.65 9.50
C SER A 86 -0.97 -23.29 9.06
N VAL A 87 -0.37 -23.19 7.87
CA VAL A 87 0.08 -21.92 7.28
C VAL A 87 -1.12 -21.02 7.06
N ARG A 88 -2.21 -21.54 6.48
CA ARG A 88 -3.45 -20.77 6.28
C ARG A 88 -4.04 -20.29 7.62
N GLU A 89 -4.08 -21.14 8.64
CA GLU A 89 -4.59 -20.79 9.97
C GLU A 89 -3.76 -19.66 10.61
N GLN A 90 -2.43 -19.78 10.59
CA GLN A 90 -1.54 -18.74 11.12
C GLN A 90 -1.63 -17.44 10.32
N TRP A 91 -1.69 -17.53 9.00
CA TRP A 91 -1.90 -16.35 8.14
C TRP A 91 -3.24 -15.68 8.42
N SER A 92 -4.32 -16.44 8.60
CA SER A 92 -5.62 -15.89 9.00
C SER A 92 -5.54 -15.15 10.32
N LYS A 93 -4.93 -15.74 11.36
CA LYS A 93 -4.72 -15.07 12.66
C LYS A 93 -3.89 -13.79 12.52
N ARG A 94 -2.83 -13.82 11.71
CA ARG A 94 -1.98 -12.64 11.45
C ARG A 94 -2.74 -11.53 10.73
N ILE A 95 -3.53 -11.89 9.72
CA ILE A 95 -4.39 -10.94 8.99
C ILE A 95 -5.44 -10.35 9.92
N GLU A 96 -6.05 -11.16 10.79
CA GLU A 96 -7.04 -10.72 11.76
C GLU A 96 -6.44 -9.76 12.79
N SER A 97 -5.28 -10.09 13.36
CA SER A 97 -4.54 -9.18 14.25
C SER A 97 -4.17 -7.88 13.56
N TRP A 98 -3.73 -7.93 12.30
CA TRP A 98 -3.45 -6.73 11.50
C TRP A 98 -4.71 -5.90 11.25
N ARG A 99 -5.84 -6.53 10.91
CA ARG A 99 -7.14 -5.86 10.73
C ARG A 99 -7.60 -5.19 12.02
N ASN A 100 -7.47 -5.87 13.15
CA ASN A 100 -7.86 -5.34 14.46
C ASN A 100 -7.01 -4.14 14.86
N ARG A 101 -5.68 -4.23 14.65
CA ARG A 101 -4.77 -3.10 14.87
C ARG A 101 -5.11 -1.92 13.96
N TRP A 102 -5.25 -2.16 12.66
CA TRP A 102 -5.59 -1.11 11.70
C TRP A 102 -6.94 -0.47 12.05
N ARG A 103 -7.95 -1.26 12.43
CA ARG A 103 -9.27 -0.77 12.87
C ARG A 103 -9.15 0.12 14.11
N ALA A 104 -8.35 -0.27 15.11
CA ALA A 104 -8.16 0.50 16.32
C ALA A 104 -7.49 1.85 16.01
N GLU A 105 -6.39 1.84 15.25
CA GLU A 105 -5.68 3.04 14.82
C GLU A 105 -6.59 3.97 13.98
N PHE A 106 -7.40 3.40 13.09
CA PHE A 106 -8.35 4.16 12.28
C PHE A 106 -9.41 4.85 13.13
N LEU A 107 -9.98 4.17 14.13
CA LEU A 107 -10.97 4.75 15.04
C LEU A 107 -10.36 5.85 15.91
N GLU A 108 -9.12 5.68 16.39
CA GLU A 108 -8.41 6.71 17.14
C GLU A 108 -8.16 7.95 16.27
N TRP A 109 -7.67 7.75 15.05
CA TRP A 109 -7.46 8.83 14.09
C TRP A 109 -8.77 9.54 13.77
N LEU A 110 -9.87 8.81 13.55
CA LEU A 110 -11.19 9.37 13.28
C LEU A 110 -11.66 10.24 14.46
N GLY A 111 -11.37 9.83 15.69
CA GLY A 111 -11.67 10.60 16.91
C GLY A 111 -10.95 11.95 16.96
N LYS A 112 -9.72 12.04 16.42
CA LYS A 112 -8.92 13.28 16.38
C LYS A 112 -9.26 14.15 15.17
N ALA A 113 -9.29 13.55 13.98
CA ALA A 113 -9.46 14.28 12.72
C ALA A 113 -10.93 14.66 12.45
N VAL A 114 -11.89 13.78 12.78
CA VAL A 114 -13.32 14.01 12.50
C VAL A 114 -14.19 13.63 13.72
N PRO A 115 -14.10 14.40 14.84
CA PRO A 115 -14.71 14.00 16.11
C PRO A 115 -16.23 13.83 16.06
N LYS A 116 -16.92 14.54 15.15
CA LYS A 116 -18.38 14.40 14.95
C LYS A 116 -18.74 13.01 14.43
N VAL A 117 -18.05 12.54 13.38
CA VAL A 117 -18.28 11.21 12.79
C VAL A 117 -17.93 10.11 13.77
N ALA A 118 -16.84 10.25 14.52
CA ALA A 118 -16.46 9.30 15.56
C ALA A 118 -17.54 9.15 16.64
N ARG A 119 -18.09 10.27 17.13
CA ARG A 119 -19.18 10.26 18.13
C ARG A 119 -20.45 9.61 17.59
N ASP A 120 -20.82 9.89 16.35
CA ASP A 120 -22.02 9.30 15.75
C ASP A 120 -21.87 7.80 15.50
N LEU A 121 -20.64 7.34 15.21
CA LEU A 121 -20.32 5.93 15.09
C LEU A 121 -20.34 5.23 16.45
N ALA A 122 -19.79 5.86 17.49
CA ALA A 122 -19.81 5.33 18.86
C ALA A 122 -21.24 5.15 19.39
N LYS A 123 -22.14 6.12 19.17
CA LYS A 123 -23.56 6.03 19.57
C LYS A 123 -24.30 4.84 18.96
N LEU A 124 -23.90 4.41 17.78
CA LEU A 124 -24.55 3.29 17.07
C LEU A 124 -24.05 1.93 17.57
N LYS A 125 -22.81 1.87 18.05
CA LYS A 125 -22.19 0.63 18.53
C LYS A 125 -23.01 -0.05 19.62
N ASP A 126 -23.59 0.74 20.53
CA ASP A 126 -24.36 0.23 21.67
C ASP A 126 -25.85 0.04 21.36
N LYS A 127 -26.38 0.75 20.36
CA LYS A 127 -27.81 0.77 20.04
C LYS A 127 -28.21 -0.25 18.96
N ASP A 128 -27.36 -0.41 17.95
CA ASP A 128 -27.63 -1.26 16.79
C ASP A 128 -26.31 -1.75 16.17
N PRO A 129 -25.84 -2.96 16.54
CA PRO A 129 -24.59 -3.52 16.05
C PRO A 129 -24.55 -3.72 14.52
N ASP A 130 -25.68 -4.04 13.90
CA ASP A 130 -25.74 -4.29 12.46
C ASP A 130 -25.67 -2.99 11.67
N HIS A 131 -26.39 -1.96 12.15
CA HIS A 131 -26.29 -0.63 11.56
C HIS A 131 -24.93 0.02 11.81
N TYR A 132 -24.32 -0.25 12.97
CA TYR A 132 -22.93 0.14 13.25
C TYR A 132 -21.97 -0.45 12.22
N ALA A 133 -22.05 -1.75 11.94
CA ALA A 133 -21.16 -2.40 10.99
C ALA A 133 -21.27 -1.78 9.58
N LYS A 134 -22.49 -1.55 9.10
CA LYS A 134 -22.75 -0.89 7.82
C LYS A 134 -22.19 0.53 7.78
N LYS A 135 -22.49 1.35 8.80
CA LYS A 135 -21.99 2.73 8.86
C LYS A 135 -20.47 2.79 9.00
N TYR A 136 -19.87 1.86 9.73
CA TYR A 136 -18.42 1.75 9.86
C TYR A 136 -17.76 1.50 8.50
N GLU A 137 -18.30 0.59 7.69
CA GLU A 137 -17.74 0.34 6.36
C GLU A 137 -17.88 1.58 5.45
N LEU A 138 -19.00 2.31 5.50
CA LEU A 138 -19.16 3.56 4.74
C LEU A 138 -18.16 4.65 5.18
N VAL A 139 -18.00 4.85 6.49
CA VAL A 139 -17.02 5.79 7.05
C VAL A 139 -15.61 5.37 6.65
N LYS A 140 -15.30 4.08 6.73
CA LYS A 140 -14.03 3.53 6.31
C LYS A 140 -13.78 3.76 4.83
N GLU A 141 -14.72 3.48 3.94
CA GLU A 141 -14.55 3.74 2.50
C GLU A 141 -14.27 5.21 2.23
N LYS A 142 -15.01 6.11 2.89
CA LYS A 142 -14.84 7.56 2.74
C LYS A 142 -13.49 8.07 3.22
N TYR A 143 -13.01 7.63 4.39
CA TYR A 143 -11.82 8.20 5.03
C TYR A 143 -10.56 7.34 4.94
N ARG A 144 -10.63 6.09 4.44
CA ARG A 144 -9.49 5.16 4.41
C ARG A 144 -8.29 5.74 3.69
N ARG A 145 -8.50 6.35 2.51
CA ARG A 145 -7.40 6.94 1.73
C ARG A 145 -6.70 8.04 2.53
N ILE A 146 -7.48 8.89 3.18
CA ILE A 146 -6.95 10.01 3.98
C ILE A 146 -6.16 9.49 5.18
N PHE A 147 -6.68 8.48 5.88
CA PHE A 147 -5.98 7.86 6.99
C PHE A 147 -4.66 7.19 6.57
N ASP A 148 -4.67 6.47 5.46
CA ASP A 148 -3.47 5.83 4.93
C ASP A 148 -2.44 6.89 4.51
N GLU A 149 -2.87 8.00 3.89
CA GLU A 149 -2.00 9.12 3.52
C GLU A 149 -1.52 9.92 4.73
N SER A 150 -2.30 10.07 5.81
CA SER A 150 -1.85 10.85 6.97
C SER A 150 -0.59 10.27 7.63
N LYS A 151 -0.31 8.98 7.38
CA LYS A 151 0.90 8.29 7.83
C LYS A 151 2.07 8.38 6.84
N ARG A 152 1.78 8.56 5.55
CA ARG A 152 2.78 8.50 4.45
C ARG A 152 3.14 9.89 3.94
N ASN A 153 2.12 10.70 3.72
CA ASN A 153 2.18 12.04 3.21
C ASN A 153 1.09 12.89 3.91
N PRO A 154 1.40 13.50 5.06
CA PRO A 154 0.43 14.26 5.85
C PRO A 154 -0.15 15.44 5.06
N GLU A 155 0.65 16.06 4.20
CA GLU A 155 0.20 17.17 3.35
C GLU A 155 -0.87 16.72 2.35
N LEU A 156 -0.69 15.56 1.71
CA LEU A 156 -1.71 14.99 0.83
C LEU A 156 -2.99 14.67 1.60
N ALA A 157 -2.87 14.21 2.85
CA ALA A 157 -4.04 13.92 3.68
C ALA A 157 -4.86 15.18 3.99
N GLU A 158 -4.21 16.31 4.25
CA GLU A 158 -4.87 17.61 4.44
C GLU A 158 -5.63 18.05 3.19
N VAL A 159 -5.00 17.92 2.02
CA VAL A 159 -5.63 18.26 0.73
C VAL A 159 -6.85 17.36 0.45
N LEU A 160 -6.76 16.07 0.74
CA LEU A 160 -7.89 15.14 0.59
C LEU A 160 -9.02 15.42 1.59
N MET A 161 -8.70 15.85 2.80
CA MET A 161 -9.72 16.28 3.78
C MET A 161 -10.48 17.52 3.29
N ALA A 162 -9.75 18.53 2.81
CA ALA A 162 -10.35 19.75 2.27
C ALA A 162 -11.26 19.46 1.07
N GLU A 163 -10.84 18.54 0.19
CA GLU A 163 -11.65 18.11 -0.95
C GLU A 163 -12.97 17.47 -0.52
N LEU A 164 -12.94 16.55 0.47
CA LEU A 164 -14.16 15.95 0.99
C LEU A 164 -15.15 17.00 1.54
N GLU A 165 -14.66 18.05 2.19
CA GLU A 165 -15.52 19.13 2.67
C GLU A 165 -16.13 19.93 1.50
N LEU A 166 -15.37 20.18 0.44
CA LEU A 166 -15.88 20.85 -0.76
C LEU A 166 -16.89 19.98 -1.50
N ASP A 167 -16.72 18.66 -1.56
CA ASP A 167 -17.70 17.71 -2.11
C ASP A 167 -19.04 17.80 -1.37
N GLU A 168 -19.02 17.81 -0.04
CA GLU A 168 -20.22 17.94 0.78
C GLU A 168 -20.93 19.28 0.53
N ARG A 169 -20.17 20.38 0.48
CA ARG A 169 -20.70 21.72 0.18
C ARG A 169 -21.31 21.78 -1.22
N GLN A 170 -20.64 21.21 -2.22
CA GLN A 170 -21.13 21.13 -3.60
C GLN A 170 -22.47 20.41 -3.66
N VAL A 171 -22.60 19.24 -3.01
CA VAL A 171 -23.85 18.47 -2.97
C VAL A 171 -24.97 19.28 -2.33
N VAL A 172 -24.70 20.00 -1.23
CA VAL A 172 -25.69 20.86 -0.57
C VAL A 172 -26.11 22.02 -1.46
N LEU A 173 -25.16 22.70 -2.13
CA LEU A 173 -25.44 23.81 -3.04
C LEU A 173 -26.29 23.35 -4.22
N LEU A 174 -25.94 22.23 -4.86
CA LEU A 174 -26.71 21.66 -5.96
C LEU A 174 -28.16 21.34 -5.56
N LYS A 175 -28.37 20.79 -4.35
CA LYS A 175 -29.72 20.57 -3.83
C LYS A 175 -30.49 21.87 -3.65
N LYS A 176 -29.85 22.92 -3.10
CA LYS A 176 -30.47 24.24 -2.91
C LYS A 176 -30.81 24.91 -4.25
N ILE A 177 -29.91 24.82 -5.24
CA ILE A 177 -30.13 25.37 -6.58
C ILE A 177 -31.34 24.73 -7.25
N LYS A 178 -31.45 23.39 -7.18
CA LYS A 178 -32.59 22.65 -7.71
C LYS A 178 -33.92 23.02 -7.04
N ALA A 179 -33.89 23.32 -5.75
CA ALA A 179 -35.08 23.69 -4.97
C ALA A 179 -35.45 25.19 -5.06
N ALA A 180 -34.54 26.04 -5.54
CA ALA A 180 -34.74 27.49 -5.57
C ALA A 180 -35.82 27.89 -6.59
N LYS A 181 -36.79 28.69 -6.14
CA LYS A 181 -37.89 29.21 -6.98
C LYS A 181 -37.60 30.59 -7.57
N SER A 182 -36.72 31.36 -6.92
CA SER A 182 -36.35 32.72 -7.32
C SER A 182 -35.07 32.71 -8.15
N GLU A 183 -35.07 33.46 -9.25
CA GLU A 183 -33.91 33.61 -10.13
C GLU A 183 -32.75 34.35 -9.43
N LYS A 184 -33.07 35.30 -8.54
CA LYS A 184 -32.07 36.01 -7.74
C LYS A 184 -31.33 35.06 -6.78
N ASP A 185 -32.06 34.15 -6.16
CA ASP A 185 -31.48 33.17 -5.24
C ASP A 185 -30.66 32.12 -5.99
N LYS A 186 -31.14 31.69 -7.17
CA LYS A 186 -30.36 30.81 -8.06
C LYS A 186 -29.02 31.44 -8.44
N LYS A 187 -29.00 32.69 -8.88
CA LYS A 187 -27.75 33.40 -9.23
C LYS A 187 -26.78 33.48 -8.06
N LYS A 188 -27.28 33.78 -6.86
CA LYS A 188 -26.43 33.80 -5.64
C LYS A 188 -25.84 32.42 -5.33
N LEU A 189 -26.65 31.36 -5.42
CA LEU A 189 -26.18 29.99 -5.19
C LEU A 189 -25.21 29.50 -6.28
N MET A 190 -25.40 29.93 -7.53
CA MET A 190 -24.47 29.65 -8.63
C MET A 190 -23.10 30.27 -8.38
N SER A 191 -23.04 31.53 -7.94
CA SER A 191 -21.77 32.17 -7.59
C SER A 191 -21.04 31.46 -6.43
N GLN A 192 -21.78 30.97 -5.43
CA GLN A 192 -21.20 30.13 -4.37
C GLN A 192 -20.70 28.78 -4.91
N LEU A 193 -21.38 28.21 -5.91
CA LEU A 193 -20.95 26.98 -6.54
C LEU A 193 -19.67 27.20 -7.37
N GLU A 194 -19.57 28.31 -8.09
CA GLU A 194 -18.36 28.71 -8.83
C GLU A 194 -17.15 28.85 -7.88
N GLU A 195 -17.33 29.48 -6.72
CA GLU A 195 -16.28 29.58 -5.69
C GLU A 195 -15.86 28.19 -5.19
N VAL A 196 -16.81 27.29 -4.92
CA VAL A 196 -16.50 25.90 -4.50
C VAL A 196 -15.74 25.16 -5.59
N VAL A 197 -16.15 25.26 -6.85
CA VAL A 197 -15.48 24.61 -7.98
C VAL A 197 -14.07 25.17 -8.19
N GLY A 198 -13.89 26.49 -8.08
CA GLY A 198 -12.57 27.14 -8.13
C GLY A 198 -11.63 26.60 -7.05
N ASN A 199 -12.09 26.55 -5.79
CA ASN A 199 -11.30 25.98 -4.70
C ASN A 199 -10.94 24.49 -4.93
N LYS A 200 -11.85 23.70 -5.53
CA LYS A 200 -11.54 22.30 -5.88
C LYS A 200 -10.45 22.21 -6.94
N TYR A 201 -10.47 23.11 -7.92
CA TYR A 201 -9.42 23.19 -8.93
C TYR A 201 -8.04 23.47 -8.31
N ASP A 202 -7.97 24.39 -7.34
CA ASP A 202 -6.74 24.68 -6.61
C ASP A 202 -6.23 23.45 -5.84
N LEU A 203 -7.12 22.67 -5.22
CA LEU A 203 -6.76 21.41 -4.57
C LEU A 203 -6.26 20.36 -5.57
N ILE A 204 -6.85 20.27 -6.77
CA ILE A 204 -6.37 19.37 -7.83
C ILE A 204 -4.94 19.73 -8.21
N LEU A 205 -4.66 21.02 -8.44
CA LEU A 205 -3.30 21.49 -8.70
C LEU A 205 -2.35 21.12 -7.56
N ARG A 206 -2.75 21.35 -6.30
CA ARG A 206 -1.92 21.00 -5.14
C ARG A 206 -1.59 19.52 -5.08
N LYS A 207 -2.56 18.63 -5.36
CA LYS A 207 -2.31 17.18 -5.46
C LYS A 207 -1.29 16.83 -6.53
N LYS A 208 -1.39 17.46 -7.72
CA LYS A 208 -0.45 17.23 -8.82
C LYS A 208 0.96 17.68 -8.43
N PHE A 209 1.11 18.83 -7.76
CA PHE A 209 2.40 19.29 -7.23
C PHE A 209 2.99 18.31 -6.21
N ILE A 210 2.20 17.87 -5.22
CA ILE A 210 2.67 16.89 -4.22
C ILE A 210 3.10 15.58 -4.90
N GLY A 211 2.33 15.11 -5.88
CA GLY A 211 2.67 13.92 -6.66
C GLY A 211 3.99 14.09 -7.43
N TYR A 212 4.18 15.24 -8.06
CA TYR A 212 5.41 15.58 -8.77
C TYR A 212 6.63 15.60 -7.83
N GLU A 213 6.55 16.25 -6.67
CA GLU A 213 7.64 16.27 -5.69
C GLU A 213 7.99 14.87 -5.17
N SER A 214 6.98 14.03 -4.94
CA SER A 214 7.21 12.63 -4.55
C SER A 214 7.93 11.84 -5.63
N LEU A 215 7.63 12.08 -6.91
CA LEU A 215 8.30 11.43 -8.03
C LEU A 215 9.75 11.91 -8.15
N LEU A 216 10.02 13.20 -7.99
CA LEU A 216 11.38 13.74 -7.98
C LEU A 216 12.24 13.06 -6.91
N LYS A 217 11.74 13.00 -5.66
CA LYS A 217 12.44 12.30 -4.57
C LYS A 217 12.73 10.84 -4.93
N ARG A 218 11.76 10.15 -5.55
CA ARG A 218 11.95 8.75 -5.95
C ARG A 218 13.00 8.59 -7.05
N VAL A 219 13.05 9.51 -8.01
CA VAL A 219 14.08 9.52 -9.05
C VAL A 219 15.47 9.71 -8.42
N GLU A 220 15.61 10.63 -7.46
CA GLU A 220 16.89 10.83 -6.76
C GLU A 220 17.34 9.59 -5.98
N GLU A 221 16.42 8.92 -5.29
CA GLU A 221 16.69 7.65 -4.60
C GLU A 221 17.15 6.56 -5.57
N LEU A 222 16.43 6.39 -6.68
CA LEU A 222 16.75 5.40 -7.69
C LEU A 222 18.10 5.69 -8.36
N GLN A 223 18.43 6.96 -8.59
CA GLN A 223 19.75 7.35 -9.10
C GLN A 223 20.86 6.97 -8.11
N LYS A 224 20.64 7.18 -6.80
CA LYS A 224 21.59 6.74 -5.76
C LYS A 224 21.76 5.22 -5.74
N GLU A 225 20.67 4.46 -5.84
CA GLU A 225 20.71 2.99 -5.92
C GLU A 225 21.44 2.51 -7.17
N LEU A 226 21.16 3.12 -8.33
CA LEU A 226 21.85 2.79 -9.58
C LEU A 226 23.35 3.04 -9.50
N ASN A 227 23.77 4.15 -8.89
CA ASN A 227 25.19 4.45 -8.71
C ASN A 227 25.86 3.45 -7.77
N LYS A 228 25.23 3.10 -6.64
CA LYS A 228 25.73 2.04 -5.74
C LYS A 228 25.88 0.70 -6.47
N ASN A 229 24.86 0.29 -7.22
CA ASN A 229 24.91 -0.95 -7.99
C ASN A 229 26.00 -0.92 -9.07
N ARG A 230 26.24 0.24 -9.72
CA ARG A 230 27.34 0.41 -10.68
C ARG A 230 28.70 0.25 -10.02
N GLU A 231 28.91 0.85 -8.85
CA GLU A 231 30.13 0.70 -8.07
C GLU A 231 30.34 -0.74 -7.60
N GLU A 232 29.28 -1.40 -7.13
CA GLU A 232 29.32 -2.83 -6.80
C GLU A 232 29.73 -3.66 -8.01
N ILE A 233 29.05 -3.51 -9.14
CA ILE A 233 29.38 -4.22 -10.39
C ILE A 233 30.83 -3.96 -10.79
N ALA A 234 31.33 -2.74 -10.65
CA ALA A 234 32.73 -2.41 -10.94
C ALA A 234 33.70 -3.19 -10.02
N LYS A 235 33.40 -3.28 -8.72
CA LYS A 235 34.16 -4.13 -7.78
C LYS A 235 34.12 -5.61 -8.18
N TRP A 236 32.95 -6.11 -8.59
CA TRP A 236 32.80 -7.51 -9.04
C TRP A 236 33.52 -7.82 -10.35
N LYS A 237 33.81 -6.80 -11.18
CA LYS A 237 34.61 -6.94 -12.40
C LYS A 237 36.11 -6.98 -12.15
N ASP A 238 36.59 -6.60 -10.96
CA ASP A 238 38.01 -6.68 -10.62
C ASP A 238 38.50 -8.14 -10.70
N GLU A 239 39.56 -8.36 -11.46
CA GLU A 239 40.08 -9.71 -11.75
C GLU A 239 40.60 -10.42 -10.49
N LYS A 240 41.15 -9.68 -9.51
CA LYS A 240 41.64 -10.25 -8.26
C LYS A 240 40.48 -10.70 -7.39
N ILE A 241 39.44 -9.86 -7.26
CA ILE A 241 38.21 -10.20 -6.53
C ILE A 241 37.52 -11.40 -7.19
N LYS A 242 37.42 -11.42 -8.53
CA LYS A 242 36.89 -12.55 -9.28
C LYS A 242 37.68 -13.83 -9.02
N ALA A 243 39.01 -13.79 -9.13
CA ALA A 243 39.86 -14.95 -8.91
C ALA A 243 39.73 -15.50 -7.48
N GLN A 244 39.66 -14.62 -6.48
CA GLN A 244 39.44 -15.01 -5.09
C GLN A 244 38.07 -15.67 -4.89
N ASN A 245 37.00 -15.05 -5.38
CA ASN A 245 35.64 -15.59 -5.26
C ASN A 245 35.48 -16.94 -5.96
N VAL A 246 36.13 -17.12 -7.12
CA VAL A 246 36.15 -18.41 -7.82
C VAL A 246 36.86 -19.47 -6.99
N LYS A 247 38.02 -19.16 -6.39
CA LYS A 247 38.75 -20.09 -5.51
C LYS A 247 37.92 -20.49 -4.29
N GLU A 248 37.30 -19.53 -3.61
CA GLU A 248 36.42 -19.79 -2.46
C GLU A 248 35.22 -20.65 -2.86
N ARG A 249 34.62 -20.38 -4.02
CA ARG A 249 33.49 -21.17 -4.53
C ARG A 249 33.89 -22.59 -4.90
N VAL A 250 35.05 -22.79 -5.53
CA VAL A 250 35.57 -24.11 -5.87
C VAL A 250 35.83 -24.91 -4.59
N TYR A 251 36.50 -24.31 -3.60
CA TYR A 251 36.78 -24.92 -2.29
C TYR A 251 35.51 -25.44 -1.60
N GLU A 252 34.45 -24.62 -1.55
CA GLU A 252 33.18 -25.03 -0.95
C GLU A 252 32.39 -26.06 -1.76
N LEU A 253 32.51 -26.07 -3.10
CA LEU A 253 31.88 -27.11 -3.91
C LEU A 253 32.58 -28.46 -3.74
N THR A 254 33.88 -28.44 -3.41
CA THR A 254 34.68 -29.65 -3.15
C THR A 254 34.64 -30.09 -1.69
N GLU A 255 34.30 -29.22 -0.74
CA GLU A 255 34.18 -29.57 0.68
C GLU A 255 32.72 -29.83 1.11
N PRO A 256 32.42 -30.92 1.82
CA PRO A 256 31.03 -31.31 2.17
C PRO A 256 30.25 -30.38 3.10
N SER A 257 30.81 -29.28 3.63
CA SER A 257 30.26 -28.63 4.84
C SER A 257 30.06 -27.10 4.83
N ARG A 258 30.38 -26.34 3.77
CA ARG A 258 30.12 -24.88 3.73
C ARG A 258 29.38 -24.41 2.47
N LYS A 259 28.34 -23.60 2.68
CA LYS A 259 27.51 -23.01 1.62
C LYS A 259 28.00 -21.60 1.29
N PHE A 260 28.41 -21.38 0.04
CA PHE A 260 28.73 -20.06 -0.50
C PHE A 260 27.60 -19.08 -0.27
N ARG A 261 27.95 -17.88 0.15
CA ARG A 261 27.06 -16.74 0.09
C ARG A 261 27.68 -15.69 -0.80
N TRP A 262 26.99 -15.41 -1.89
CA TRP A 262 27.14 -14.14 -2.60
C TRP A 262 26.93 -13.03 -1.56
N ARG A 263 27.98 -12.28 -1.25
CA ARG A 263 27.91 -11.06 -0.43
C ARG A 263 28.06 -9.86 -1.33
#